data_AF-A0A426RG51-F1
#
_entry.id   AF-A0A426RG51-F1
#
_cell.length_a   1.000
_cell.length_b   1.000
_cell.length_c   1.000
_cell.angle_alpha   90.00
_cell.angle_beta   90.00
_cell.angle_gamma   90.00
#
_symmetry.space_group_name_H-M   'P 1'
#
loop_
_entity.id
_entity.type
_entity.pdbx_description
1 polymer ?
#
loop_
_entity_poly.entity_id
_entity_poly.type
_entity_poly.pdbx_seq_one_letter_code
_entity_poly.pdbx_strand_id
1 'polypeptide(L)'
;MEKRKGIGLIFTIIALVLGVIFYLKIDYPENFVGYFKKSYYGQFGPLAICLELLLAAIYLFVGHKKSNFALALFAFTALADIFFNLAGIFISGVPTFAMVLFFLCAIVSLWIAFSNAFNLGRITLLWAIISFILGNAIEFYFSYF
;
A
#
# COMPACT_ATOMS: atom_id res chain seq x y z
N MET A 1 14.15 -8.41 17.92
CA MET A 1 14.86 -8.10 16.66
C MET A 1 14.49 -9.07 15.54
N GLU A 2 14.49 -10.38 15.81
CA GLU A 2 14.11 -11.40 14.82
C GLU A 2 12.67 -11.29 14.33
N LYS A 3 11.69 -11.10 15.23
CA LYS A 3 10.28 -10.90 14.84
C LYS A 3 10.08 -9.73 13.86
N ARG A 4 10.75 -8.60 14.10
CA ARG A 4 10.71 -7.42 13.22
C ARG A 4 11.22 -7.75 11.82
N LYS A 5 12.40 -8.38 11.74
CA LYS A 5 13.01 -8.80 10.47
C LYS A 5 12.15 -9.85 9.77
N GLY A 6 11.55 -10.78 10.50
CA GLY A 6 10.62 -11.76 9.97
C GLY A 6 9.40 -11.13 9.31
N ILE A 7 8.73 -10.20 9.99
CA ILE A 7 7.58 -9.46 9.42
C ILE A 7 8.01 -8.65 8.20
N GLY A 8 9.13 -7.91 8.29
CA GLY A 8 9.66 -7.16 7.16
C GLY A 8 9.98 -8.05 5.95
N LEU A 9 10.53 -9.25 6.18
CA LEU A 9 10.81 -10.21 5.11
C LEU A 9 9.51 -10.74 4.48
N ILE A 10 8.52 -11.12 5.30
CA ILE A 10 7.22 -11.59 4.82
C ILE A 10 6.53 -10.51 3.97
N PHE A 11 6.49 -9.27 4.46
CA PHE A 11 5.89 -8.16 3.72
C PHE A 11 6.63 -7.87 2.41
N THR A 12 7.97 -7.98 2.42
CA THR A 12 8.79 -7.83 1.20
C THR A 12 8.42 -8.89 0.17
N ILE A 13 8.31 -10.16 0.57
CA ILE A 13 7.93 -11.25 -0.33
C ILE A 13 6.54 -11.02 -0.91
N ILE A 14 5.56 -10.65 -0.06
CA ILE A 14 4.19 -10.35 -0.49
C ILE A 14 4.18 -9.21 -1.52
N ALA A 15 4.86 -8.10 -1.23
CA ALA A 15 4.92 -6.94 -2.11
C ALA A 15 5.56 -7.27 -3.46
N LEU A 16 6.64 -8.05 -3.47
CA LEU A 16 7.31 -8.45 -4.72
C LEU A 16 6.46 -9.40 -5.55
N VAL A 17 5.87 -10.43 -4.94
CA VAL A 17 5.03 -11.40 -5.65
C VAL A 17 3.81 -10.72 -6.26
N LEU A 18 3.06 -9.96 -5.46
CA LEU A 18 1.89 -9.22 -5.96
C LEU A 18 2.30 -8.13 -6.96
N GLY A 19 3.40 -7.42 -6.70
CA GLY A 19 3.94 -6.41 -7.61
C GLY A 19 4.25 -6.97 -8.99
N VAL A 20 4.92 -8.12 -9.07
CA VAL A 20 5.17 -8.80 -10.34
C VAL A 20 3.87 -9.23 -11.01
N ILE A 21 2.93 -9.81 -10.27
CA ILE A 21 1.62 -10.22 -10.81
C ILE A 21 0.88 -9.03 -11.42
N PHE A 22 0.83 -7.88 -10.73
CA PHE A 22 0.14 -6.69 -11.24
C PHE A 22 0.89 -6.04 -12.39
N TYR A 23 2.22 -6.01 -12.35
CA TYR A 23 3.04 -5.50 -13.45
C TYR A 23 2.82 -6.28 -14.75
N LEU A 24 2.74 -7.62 -14.66
CA LEU A 24 2.49 -8.48 -15.82
C LEU A 24 1.06 -8.37 -16.36
N LYS A 25 0.13 -7.77 -15.62
CA LYS A 25 -1.25 -7.53 -16.04
C LYS A 25 -1.49 -6.16 -16.68
N ILE A 26 -0.46 -5.33 -16.80
CA ILE A 26 -0.63 -4.01 -17.44
C ILE A 26 -0.90 -4.20 -18.93
N ASP A 27 -2.05 -3.70 -19.38
CA ASP A 27 -2.43 -3.62 -20.77
C ASP A 27 -1.99 -2.26 -21.35
N TYR A 28 -1.09 -2.32 -22.33
CA TYR A 28 -0.54 -1.14 -22.99
C TYR A 28 -1.46 -0.66 -24.13
N PRO A 29 -1.80 0.64 -24.20
CA PRO A 29 -2.64 1.15 -25.27
C PRO A 29 -1.95 1.10 -26.64
N GLU A 30 -2.70 0.70 -27.66
CA GLU A 30 -2.22 0.67 -29.05
C GLU A 30 -2.07 2.07 -29.67
N ASN A 31 -2.71 3.10 -29.10
CA ASN A 31 -2.69 4.47 -29.61
C ASN A 31 -2.30 5.49 -28.54
N PHE A 32 -1.76 6.63 -28.99
CA PHE A 32 -1.27 7.70 -28.11
C PHE A 32 -2.34 8.23 -27.15
N VAL A 33 -3.57 8.39 -27.63
CA VAL A 33 -4.71 8.88 -26.82
C VAL A 33 -5.01 7.94 -25.64
N GLY A 34 -4.79 6.63 -25.82
CA GLY A 34 -5.04 5.64 -24.79
C GLY A 34 -4.16 5.81 -23.55
N TYR A 35 -2.96 6.37 -23.67
CA TYR A 35 -2.07 6.64 -22.53
C TYR A 35 -2.61 7.73 -21.60
N PHE A 36 -3.53 8.57 -22.09
CA PHE A 36 -4.16 9.64 -21.30
C PHE A 36 -5.53 9.25 -20.73
N LYS A 37 -5.92 7.97 -20.85
CA LYS A 37 -7.19 7.49 -20.30
C LYS A 37 -7.01 7.04 -18.86
N LYS A 38 -8.02 7.35 -18.04
CA LYS A 38 -8.19 6.82 -16.69
C LYS A 38 -8.01 5.30 -16.59
N SER A 39 -8.57 4.57 -17.55
CA SER A 39 -8.47 3.11 -17.59
C SER A 39 -7.04 2.60 -17.71
N TYR A 40 -6.10 3.42 -18.19
CA TYR A 40 -4.69 3.09 -18.23
C TYR A 40 -4.01 3.38 -16.89
N TYR A 41 -4.22 4.59 -16.33
CA TYR A 41 -3.62 4.97 -15.04
C TYR A 41 -4.12 4.14 -13.85
N GLY A 42 -5.41 3.76 -13.84
CA GLY A 42 -5.97 2.94 -12.75
C GLY A 42 -5.32 1.56 -12.61
N GLN A 43 -4.67 1.04 -13.65
CA GLN A 43 -3.94 -0.23 -13.59
C GLN A 43 -2.71 -0.15 -12.67
N PHE A 44 -2.20 1.06 -12.39
CA PHE A 44 -1.04 1.28 -11.54
C PHE A 44 -1.39 1.43 -10.05
N GLY A 45 -2.67 1.56 -9.69
CA GLY A 45 -3.12 1.62 -8.29
C GLY A 45 -2.65 0.41 -7.46
N PRO A 46 -2.91 -0.83 -7.89
CA PRO A 46 -2.41 -2.04 -7.22
C PRO A 46 -0.87 -2.06 -7.09
N LEU A 47 -0.15 -1.53 -8.08
CA LEU A 47 1.31 -1.42 -8.03
C LEU A 47 1.80 -0.38 -7.02
N ALA A 48 1.10 0.75 -6.88
CA ALA A 48 1.41 1.75 -5.88
C ALA A 48 1.29 1.17 -4.47
N ILE A 49 0.23 0.42 -4.19
CA ILE A 49 0.05 -0.29 -2.90
C ILE A 49 1.20 -1.28 -2.64
N CYS A 50 1.60 -2.06 -3.67
CA CYS A 50 2.77 -2.95 -3.56
C CYS A 50 4.06 -2.18 -3.25
N LEU A 51 4.29 -1.04 -3.90
CA LEU A 51 5.49 -0.23 -3.69
C LEU A 51 5.54 0.36 -2.28
N GLU A 52 4.40 0.85 -1.77
CA GLU A 52 4.28 1.32 -0.39
C GLU A 52 4.58 0.22 0.62
N LEU A 53 4.01 -0.99 0.42
CA LEU A 53 4.29 -2.15 1.26
C LEU A 53 5.77 -2.51 1.21
N LEU A 54 6.39 -2.52 0.03
CA LEU A 54 7.80 -2.85 -0.15
C LEU A 54 8.70 -1.87 0.60
N LEU A 55 8.47 -0.57 0.46
CA LEU A 55 9.25 0.47 1.15
C LEU A 55 9.06 0.39 2.66
N ALA A 56 7.82 0.18 3.12
CA ALA A 56 7.51 0.00 4.54
C ALA A 56 8.21 -1.25 5.10
N ALA A 57 8.21 -2.35 4.35
CA ALA A 57 8.84 -3.61 4.70
C ALA A 57 10.37 -3.51 4.81
N ILE A 58 11.01 -2.83 3.85
CA ILE A 58 12.46 -2.58 3.86
C ILE A 58 12.83 -1.71 5.07
N TYR A 59 12.10 -0.63 5.33
CA TYR A 59 12.33 0.20 6.51
C TYR A 59 12.12 -0.58 7.81
N LEU A 60 11.12 -1.45 7.87
CA LEU A 60 10.90 -2.31 9.03
C LEU A 60 12.05 -3.31 9.24
N PHE A 61 12.53 -3.93 8.16
CA PHE A 61 13.62 -4.90 8.19
C PHE A 61 14.92 -4.28 8.74
N VAL A 62 15.33 -3.16 8.14
CA VAL A 62 16.54 -2.41 8.54
C VAL A 62 16.36 -1.75 9.92
N GLY A 63 15.11 -1.49 10.32
CA GLY A 63 14.81 -0.80 11.58
C GLY A 63 14.97 0.71 11.47
N HIS A 64 14.58 1.27 10.33
CA HIS A 64 14.69 2.69 10.06
C HIS A 64 13.61 3.50 10.78
N LYS A 65 13.94 4.72 11.21
CA LYS A 65 13.02 5.60 11.96
C LYS A 65 11.74 6.00 11.22
N LYS A 66 11.75 5.90 9.89
CA LYS A 66 10.56 6.17 9.05
C LYS A 66 9.61 4.97 8.93
N SER A 67 9.93 3.82 9.54
CA SER A 67 9.15 2.59 9.41
C SER A 67 7.69 2.77 9.82
N ASN A 68 7.43 3.40 10.97
CA ASN A 68 6.05 3.56 11.47
C ASN A 68 5.22 4.46 10.55
N PHE A 69 5.81 5.52 10.00
CA PHE A 69 5.13 6.37 9.02
C PHE A 69 4.82 5.63 7.72
N ALA A 70 5.79 4.90 7.15
CA ALA A 70 5.61 4.16 5.91
C ALA A 70 4.57 3.02 6.06
N LEU A 71 4.56 2.32 7.20
CA LEU A 71 3.56 1.30 7.52
C LEU A 71 2.16 1.90 7.64
N ALA A 72 2.03 3.06 8.28
CA ALA A 72 0.75 3.75 8.39
C ALA A 72 0.25 4.23 7.02
N LEU A 73 1.13 4.80 6.19
CA LEU A 73 0.82 5.24 4.82
C LEU A 73 0.26 4.07 4.00
N PHE A 74 1.03 2.98 3.89
CA PHE A 74 0.61 1.76 3.22
C PHE A 74 -0.77 1.28 3.71
N ALA A 75 -0.94 1.21 5.03
CA ALA A 75 -2.17 0.68 5.59
C ALA A 75 -3.38 1.57 5.27
N PHE A 76 -3.22 2.89 5.29
CA PHE A 76 -4.31 3.80 4.93
C PHE A 76 -4.66 3.73 3.44
N THR A 77 -3.67 3.65 2.55
CA THR A 77 -3.91 3.46 1.11
C THR A 77 -4.65 2.15 0.84
N ALA A 78 -4.14 1.03 1.36
CA ALA A 78 -4.74 -0.29 1.16
C ALA A 78 -6.15 -0.40 1.76
N LEU A 79 -6.38 0.17 2.94
CA LEU A 79 -7.71 0.17 3.55
C LEU A 79 -8.69 1.07 2.79
N ALA A 80 -8.23 2.21 2.25
CA ALA A 80 -9.05 3.08 1.43
C ALA A 80 -9.55 2.36 0.17
N ASP A 81 -8.65 1.70 -0.58
CA ASP A 81 -9.00 0.86 -1.74
C ASP A 81 -10.09 -0.17 -1.38
N ILE A 82 -9.86 -0.94 -0.31
CA ILE A 82 -10.79 -1.99 0.15
C ILE A 82 -12.15 -1.40 0.54
N PHE A 83 -12.16 -0.34 1.35
CA PHE A 83 -13.39 0.26 1.83
C PHE A 83 -14.18 0.95 0.72
N PHE A 84 -13.52 1.66 -0.20
CA PHE A 84 -14.19 2.30 -1.33
C PHE A 84 -14.77 1.28 -2.30
N ASN A 85 -14.07 0.17 -2.54
CA ASN A 85 -14.59 -0.94 -3.33
C ASN A 85 -15.80 -1.61 -2.66
N LEU A 86 -15.74 -1.88 -1.35
CA LEU A 86 -16.86 -2.45 -0.59
C LEU A 86 -18.08 -1.50 -0.52
N ALA A 87 -17.84 -0.20 -0.44
CA ALA A 87 -18.90 0.82 -0.42
C ALA A 87 -19.49 1.11 -1.82
N GLY A 88 -18.93 0.52 -2.88
CA GLY A 88 -19.37 0.74 -4.26
C GLY A 88 -19.04 2.13 -4.81
N ILE A 89 -18.05 2.82 -4.21
CA ILE A 89 -17.63 4.16 -4.64
C ILE A 89 -16.75 4.06 -5.90
N PHE A 90 -15.80 3.12 -5.90
CA PHE A 90 -14.90 2.83 -7.02
C PHE A 90 -14.79 1.33 -7.27
N ILE A 91 -14.48 0.93 -8.50
CA ILE A 91 -14.14 -0.46 -8.83
C ILE A 91 -12.63 -0.58 -8.70
N SER A 92 -12.17 -1.36 -7.73
CA SER A 92 -10.74 -1.57 -7.53
C SER A 92 -10.14 -2.47 -8.60
N GLY A 93 -8.92 -2.12 -9.03
CA GLY A 93 -8.08 -2.99 -9.87
C GLY A 93 -7.44 -4.16 -9.10
N VAL A 94 -7.57 -4.19 -7.77
CA VAL A 94 -7.02 -5.24 -6.91
C VAL A 94 -7.97 -6.44 -6.88
N PRO A 95 -7.52 -7.66 -7.23
CA PRO A 95 -8.36 -8.85 -7.11
C PRO A 95 -8.63 -9.20 -5.64
N THR A 96 -9.77 -9.83 -5.36
CA THR A 96 -10.25 -10.11 -3.99
C THR A 96 -9.21 -10.83 -3.12
N PHE A 97 -8.46 -11.79 -3.66
CA PHE A 97 -7.44 -12.50 -2.88
C PHE A 97 -6.32 -11.57 -2.40
N ALA A 98 -5.92 -10.59 -3.22
CA ALA A 98 -4.89 -9.63 -2.88
C ALA A 98 -5.43 -8.58 -1.90
N MET A 99 -6.71 -8.19 -2.02
CA MET A 99 -7.38 -7.34 -1.01
C MET A 99 -7.32 -7.98 0.38
N VAL A 100 -7.65 -9.27 0.50
CA VAL A 100 -7.57 -9.98 1.79
C VAL A 100 -6.14 -9.97 2.33
N LEU A 101 -5.14 -10.21 1.48
CA LEU A 101 -3.75 -10.21 1.90
C LEU A 101 -3.27 -8.82 2.34
N PHE A 102 -3.62 -7.77 1.59
CA PHE A 102 -3.33 -6.39 1.96
C PHE A 102 -4.05 -5.96 3.22
N PHE A 103 -5.30 -6.39 3.43
CA PHE A 103 -6.05 -6.12 4.65
C PHE A 103 -5.32 -6.65 5.89
N LEU A 104 -4.86 -7.91 5.84
CA LEU A 104 -4.09 -8.51 6.93
C LEU A 104 -2.77 -7.77 7.16
N CYS A 105 -2.06 -7.42 6.09
CA CYS A 105 -0.83 -6.63 6.18
C CYS A 105 -1.10 -5.23 6.77
N ALA A 106 -2.22 -4.60 6.42
CA ALA A 106 -2.60 -3.28 6.88
C ALA A 106 -2.93 -3.28 8.37
N ILE A 107 -3.67 -4.27 8.87
CA ILE A 107 -3.94 -4.42 10.32
C ILE A 107 -2.63 -4.54 11.09
N VAL A 108 -1.73 -5.42 10.65
CA VAL A 108 -0.42 -5.61 11.29
C VAL A 108 0.41 -4.32 11.21
N SER A 109 0.36 -3.62 10.09
CA SER A 109 1.07 -2.35 9.88
C SER A 109 0.58 -1.24 10.81
N LEU A 110 -0.74 -1.07 10.95
CA LEU A 110 -1.34 -0.11 11.89
C LEU A 110 -0.97 -0.45 13.33
N TRP A 111 -1.06 -1.73 13.71
CA TRP A 111 -0.66 -2.17 15.04
C TRP A 111 0.79 -1.80 15.33
N ILE A 112 1.72 -2.10 14.42
CA ILE A 112 3.14 -1.75 14.59
C ILE A 112 3.34 -0.23 14.67
N ALA A 113 2.72 0.51 13.74
CA ALA A 113 2.90 1.95 13.60
C ALA A 113 2.42 2.74 14.83
N PHE A 114 1.23 2.42 15.34
CA PHE A 114 0.61 3.15 16.45
C PHE A 114 1.02 2.64 17.83
N SER A 115 1.25 1.34 18.01
CA SER A 115 1.78 0.83 19.29
C SER A 115 3.27 1.13 19.46
N ASN A 116 3.97 1.45 18.37
CA ASN A 116 5.42 1.54 18.32
C ASN A 116 6.09 0.25 18.83
N ALA A 117 5.56 -0.91 18.43
CA ALA A 117 5.93 -2.25 18.92
C ALA A 117 7.44 -2.57 18.90
N PHE A 118 8.20 -1.92 18.01
CA PHE A 118 9.64 -2.16 17.84
C PHE A 118 10.52 -0.97 18.24
N ASN A 119 9.97 0.04 18.92
CA ASN A 119 10.71 1.23 19.36
C ASN A 119 11.47 1.95 18.22
N LEU A 120 10.84 2.06 17.04
CA LEU A 120 11.42 2.70 15.84
C LEU A 120 11.10 4.20 15.74
N GLY A 121 10.48 4.77 16.77
CA GLY A 121 10.06 6.16 16.82
C GLY A 121 8.55 6.27 16.67
N ARG A 122 7.86 6.72 17.74
CA ARG A 122 6.40 6.87 17.73
C ARG A 122 5.98 7.81 16.61
N ILE A 123 4.97 7.40 15.85
CA ILE A 123 4.30 8.30 14.94
C ILE A 123 3.57 9.37 15.78
N THR A 124 3.89 10.63 15.53
CA THR A 124 3.13 11.74 16.13
C THR A 124 1.77 11.85 15.46
N LEU A 125 0.79 12.46 16.12
CA LEU A 125 -0.53 12.72 15.54
C LEU A 125 -0.45 13.42 14.16
N LEU A 126 0.42 14.44 14.03
CA LEU A 126 0.61 15.15 12.76
C LEU A 126 1.03 14.20 11.63
N TRP A 127 2.06 13.39 11.85
CA TRP A 127 2.52 12.40 10.88
C TRP A 127 1.48 11.31 10.57
N ALA A 128 0.64 10.93 11.55
CA ALA A 128 -0.47 10.01 11.33
C ALA A 128 -1.53 10.62 10.39
N ILE A 129 -1.91 11.88 10.64
CA ILE A 129 -2.83 12.63 9.76
C ILE A 129 -2.23 12.77 8.35
N ILE A 130 -0.95 13.11 8.25
CA ILE A 130 -0.26 13.22 6.95
C ILE A 130 -0.27 11.88 6.22
N SER A 131 0.05 10.77 6.88
CA SER A 131 0.00 9.44 6.25
C SER A 131 -1.42 9.08 5.80
N PHE A 132 -2.45 9.46 6.58
CA PHE A 132 -3.84 9.24 6.20
C PHE A 132 -4.21 10.04 4.95
N ILE A 133 -3.93 11.34 4.94
CA ILE A 133 -4.25 12.23 3.80
C ILE A 133 -3.50 11.76 2.55
N LEU A 134 -2.20 11.46 2.66
CA LEU A 134 -1.40 11.03 1.52
C LEU A 134 -1.86 9.68 0.98
N GLY A 135 -2.12 8.70 1.84
CA GLY A 135 -2.56 7.37 1.40
C GLY A 135 -3.91 7.44 0.67
N ASN A 136 -4.86 8.21 1.21
CA ASN A 136 -6.14 8.45 0.52
C ASN A 136 -5.98 9.25 -0.78
N ALA A 137 -5.04 10.19 -0.85
CA ALA A 137 -4.77 10.95 -2.06
C ALA A 137 -4.18 10.07 -3.17
N ILE A 138 -3.30 9.13 -2.82
CA ILE A 138 -2.72 8.14 -3.74
C ILE A 138 -3.83 7.23 -4.28
N GLU A 139 -4.66 6.69 -3.39
CA GLU A 139 -5.80 5.87 -3.78
C GLU A 139 -6.77 6.64 -4.69
N PHE A 140 -7.12 7.86 -4.30
CA PHE A 140 -7.99 8.71 -5.10
C PHE A 140 -7.40 9.02 -6.48
N TYR A 141 -6.08 9.25 -6.58
CA TYR A 141 -5.43 9.51 -7.85
C TYR A 141 -5.62 8.35 -8.82
N PHE A 142 -5.32 7.11 -8.42
CA PHE A 142 -5.43 5.95 -9.29
C PHE A 142 -6.88 5.49 -9.52
N SER A 143 -7.79 5.76 -8.59
CA SER A 143 -9.20 5.39 -8.71
C SER A 143 -10.06 6.45 -9.42
N TYR A 144 -9.63 7.72 -9.45
CA TYR A 144 -10.37 8.82 -10.07
C TYR A 144 -9.80 9.30 -11.41
N PHE A 145 -8.48 9.44 -11.54
CA PHE A 145 -7.80 10.00 -12.72
C PHE A 145 -7.22 8.92 -13.64
#